data_AF-A0A7S4MUP8-F1
#
_entry.id   AF-A0A7S4MUP8-F1
#
_cell.length_a   1.000
_cell.length_b   1.000
_cell.length_c   1.000
_cell.angle_alpha   90.00
_cell.angle_beta   90.00
_cell.angle_gamma   90.00
#
_symmetry.space_group_name_H-M   'P 1'
#
loop_
_entity.id
_entity.type
_entity.pdbx_description
1 polymer ?
#
loop_
_entity_poly.entity_id
_entity_poly.type
_entity_poly.pdbx_seq_one_letter_code
_entity_poly.pdbx_strand_id
1 'polypeptide(L)'
;ATNSTQLKSTLCYSASPPYHRRHYPRAVVVEVSWERKLYREAAIAGLIRKPPPASASTRIRIIDLPKTANMTSGGGDASSSSGGGGGALTALTVVLPGEDVTSHVLPPDASGGKAKKVRPPKLGSGLRYDPSSRTVAATSAGRLYRRTAGQTSTYMILSNSRRYLPRVGDRIVGIVEETAGGEYYRLNVFGSHPALLHNLSFEGATKRNRPYLSPGSLLYCRVSEVTGVTDPEVSCKVAGDGLADGGARRRDWMTDECTYGELKGGTVLRTSLGLARELLRPDNVVLECLGKAGLAFEVAVGANGLVWVHSDQPEHTVLVCNAVRNSEVMTPPQVRGMVAALVKTVRRDMEEN
;
A
#
# COMPACT_ATOMS: atom_id res chain seq x y z
N ALA A 1 -12.76 32.57 60.22
CA ALA A 1 -13.78 32.08 59.28
C ALA A 1 -13.26 32.28 57.84
N THR A 2 -13.07 31.15 57.15
CA THR A 2 -13.01 30.94 55.70
C THR A 2 -12.09 31.82 54.82
N ASN A 3 -10.88 31.30 54.57
CA ASN A 3 -10.14 31.46 53.31
C ASN A 3 -10.87 30.69 52.19
N SER A 4 -11.12 31.32 51.04
CA SER A 4 -11.59 30.63 49.83
C SER A 4 -10.51 30.65 48.74
N THR A 5 -9.90 29.48 48.54
CA THR A 5 -9.06 29.13 47.41
C THR A 5 -9.90 28.93 46.15
N GLN A 6 -9.73 29.76 45.13
CA GLN A 6 -10.18 29.44 43.76
C GLN A 6 -9.03 28.78 42.99
N LEU A 7 -9.20 27.49 42.70
CA LEU A 7 -8.41 26.73 41.74
C LEU A 7 -8.75 27.19 40.32
N LYS A 8 -7.80 27.81 39.62
CA LYS A 8 -7.86 27.98 38.15
C LYS A 8 -7.25 26.74 37.50
N SER A 9 -8.09 25.92 36.89
CA SER A 9 -7.69 24.83 36.01
C SER A 9 -7.18 25.40 34.68
N THR A 10 -5.87 25.33 34.45
CA THR A 10 -5.27 25.61 33.14
C THR A 10 -5.17 24.30 32.38
N LEU A 11 -6.17 24.00 31.55
CA LEU A 11 -6.11 22.95 30.53
C LEU A 11 -5.18 23.43 29.41
N CYS A 12 -3.94 22.94 29.40
CA CYS A 12 -3.03 23.11 28.28
C CYS A 12 -3.50 22.22 27.12
N TYR A 13 -4.17 22.84 26.15
CA TYR A 13 -4.39 22.28 24.81
C TYR A 13 -3.01 22.11 24.13
N SER A 14 -2.56 20.86 23.92
CA SER A 14 -1.39 20.60 23.09
C SER A 14 -1.78 20.78 21.63
N ALA A 15 -1.37 21.90 21.04
CA ALA A 15 -1.54 22.19 19.62
C ALA A 15 -0.85 21.13 18.76
N SER A 16 -1.61 20.52 17.85
CA SER A 16 -1.12 19.61 16.81
C SER A 16 -0.17 20.36 15.86
N PRO A 17 1.03 19.83 15.52
CA PRO A 17 1.93 20.48 14.58
C PRO A 17 1.43 20.34 13.13
N PRO A 18 1.80 21.27 12.22
CA PRO A 18 1.30 21.31 10.85
C PRO A 18 1.80 20.13 10.01
N TYR A 19 0.90 19.56 9.21
CA TYR A 19 1.15 18.46 8.26
C TYR A 19 2.11 18.89 7.15
N HIS A 20 3.34 18.37 7.15
CA HIS A 20 4.25 18.51 6.01
C HIS A 20 3.93 17.47 4.91
N ARG A 21 3.64 17.98 3.71
CA ARG A 21 3.54 17.22 2.46
C ARG A 21 4.82 16.39 2.23
N ARG A 22 4.66 15.09 2.00
CA ARG A 22 5.75 14.22 1.54
C ARG A 22 5.99 14.49 0.05
N HIS A 23 7.16 15.01 -0.30
CA HIS A 23 7.65 15.02 -1.68
C HIS A 23 8.15 13.62 -2.03
N TYR A 24 7.54 13.01 -3.05
CA TYR A 24 8.10 11.87 -3.77
C TYR A 24 8.62 12.32 -5.14
N PRO A 25 9.68 11.70 -5.68
CA PRO A 25 10.20 12.02 -7.01
C PRO A 25 9.22 11.59 -8.12
N ARG A 26 9.37 12.28 -9.26
CA ARG A 26 8.52 12.29 -10.46
C ARG A 26 8.06 10.92 -10.95
N ALA A 27 6.76 10.79 -11.25
CA ALA A 27 6.13 9.60 -11.82
C ALA A 27 5.89 9.75 -13.33
N VAL A 28 6.24 8.72 -14.10
CA VAL A 28 5.83 8.51 -15.49
C VAL A 28 4.97 7.26 -15.54
N VAL A 29 3.81 7.35 -16.20
CA VAL A 29 2.97 6.22 -16.57
C VAL A 29 3.82 5.27 -17.42
N VAL A 30 4.13 4.06 -16.93
CA VAL A 30 4.64 3.01 -17.82
C VAL A 30 3.47 2.16 -18.26
N GLU A 31 2.93 2.57 -19.41
CA GLU A 31 2.40 1.66 -20.42
C GLU A 31 3.55 0.70 -20.75
N VAL A 32 3.40 -0.59 -20.43
CA VAL A 32 4.35 -1.62 -20.88
C VAL A 32 4.02 -1.90 -22.35
N SER A 33 4.37 -0.95 -23.22
CA SER A 33 4.20 -1.03 -24.68
C SER A 33 5.35 -1.83 -25.28
N TRP A 34 5.39 -3.15 -25.03
CA TRP A 34 6.33 -4.06 -25.72
C TRP A 34 5.80 -4.51 -27.08
N GLU A 35 4.48 -4.49 -27.27
CA GLU A 35 3.85 -5.00 -28.49
C GLU A 35 4.05 -4.08 -29.70
N ARG A 36 4.05 -2.75 -29.56
CA ARG A 36 4.13 -1.86 -30.74
C ARG A 36 5.49 -1.89 -31.44
N LYS A 37 6.58 -2.23 -30.74
CA LYS A 37 7.94 -2.23 -31.30
C LYS A 37 8.24 -3.53 -32.05
N LEU A 38 7.94 -4.68 -31.43
CA LEU A 38 8.00 -6.00 -32.07
C LEU A 38 7.04 -6.12 -33.26
N TYR A 39 5.84 -5.52 -33.17
CA TYR A 39 4.87 -5.52 -34.26
C TYR A 39 5.28 -4.61 -35.42
N ARG A 40 5.91 -3.45 -35.15
CA ARG A 40 6.50 -2.60 -36.19
C ARG A 40 7.63 -3.32 -36.92
N GLU A 41 8.52 -4.00 -36.18
CA GLU A 41 9.64 -4.74 -36.76
C GLU A 41 9.15 -5.96 -37.58
N ALA A 42 8.13 -6.69 -37.11
CA ALA A 42 7.53 -7.82 -37.83
C ALA A 42 6.68 -7.40 -39.06
N ALA A 43 6.03 -6.22 -39.01
CA ALA A 43 5.29 -5.67 -40.14
C ALA A 43 6.21 -5.08 -41.22
N ILE A 44 7.33 -4.44 -40.83
CA ILE A 44 8.37 -3.98 -41.76
C ILE A 44 9.07 -5.17 -42.44
N ALA A 45 9.22 -6.30 -41.73
CA ALA A 45 9.74 -7.56 -42.28
C ALA A 45 8.72 -8.36 -43.12
N GLY A 46 7.49 -7.88 -43.32
CA GLY A 46 6.49 -8.50 -44.19
C GLY A 46 5.89 -9.83 -43.70
N LEU A 47 6.10 -10.19 -42.42
CA LEU A 47 5.73 -11.51 -41.88
C LEU A 47 4.25 -11.66 -41.46
N ILE A 48 3.47 -10.58 -41.40
CA ILE A 48 2.08 -10.58 -40.88
C ILE A 48 1.17 -9.70 -41.75
N ARG A 49 0.06 -10.27 -42.26
CA ARG A 49 -0.89 -9.58 -43.19
C ARG A 49 -2.15 -9.00 -42.55
N LYS A 50 -2.46 -9.27 -41.28
CA LYS A 50 -3.64 -8.72 -40.59
C LYS A 50 -3.35 -8.34 -39.14
N PRO A 51 -3.86 -7.19 -38.65
CA PRO A 51 -3.79 -6.84 -37.24
C PRO A 51 -4.56 -7.84 -36.37
N PRO A 52 -4.09 -8.17 -35.15
CA PRO A 52 -4.89 -8.92 -34.19
C PRO A 52 -6.12 -8.11 -33.77
N PRO A 53 -7.22 -8.77 -33.34
CA PRO A 53 -8.40 -8.09 -32.85
C PRO A 53 -8.03 -7.19 -31.66
N ALA A 54 -8.63 -6.00 -31.59
CA ALA A 54 -8.30 -4.92 -30.65
C ALA A 54 -8.42 -5.26 -29.15
N SER A 55 -8.82 -6.49 -28.79
CA SER A 55 -8.94 -6.96 -27.41
C SER A 55 -7.73 -7.77 -26.91
N ALA A 56 -6.78 -8.15 -27.76
CA ALA A 56 -5.63 -8.96 -27.38
C ALA A 56 -4.43 -8.11 -26.93
N SER A 57 -4.65 -7.15 -26.03
CA SER A 57 -3.55 -6.52 -25.29
C SER A 57 -3.51 -7.20 -23.93
N THR A 58 -2.42 -7.90 -23.62
CA THR A 58 -2.18 -8.45 -22.27
C THR A 58 -2.07 -7.30 -21.27
N ARG A 59 -3.22 -6.79 -20.81
CA ARG A 59 -3.30 -5.69 -19.85
C ARG A 59 -3.23 -6.29 -18.46
N ILE A 60 -2.05 -6.22 -17.85
CA ILE A 60 -1.95 -6.38 -16.40
C ILE A 60 -2.24 -5.01 -15.80
N ARG A 61 -3.48 -4.79 -15.36
CA ARG A 61 -3.82 -3.62 -14.56
C ARG A 61 -3.51 -3.95 -13.10
N ILE A 62 -2.28 -3.61 -12.69
CA ILE A 62 -1.92 -3.57 -11.27
C ILE A 62 -2.29 -2.17 -10.78
N ILE A 63 -3.34 -2.09 -9.96
CA ILE A 63 -3.89 -0.81 -9.49
C ILE A 63 -2.89 -0.07 -8.58
N ASP A 64 -1.91 -0.78 -7.98
CA ASP A 64 -0.90 -0.16 -7.13
C ASP A 64 0.47 -0.85 -7.16
N LEU A 65 1.43 -0.23 -7.85
CA LEU A 65 2.86 -0.39 -7.56
C LEU A 65 3.57 0.96 -7.70
N PRO A 66 4.25 1.49 -6.66
CA PRO A 66 5.10 2.67 -6.79
C PRO A 66 6.39 2.31 -7.53
N LYS A 67 6.54 2.70 -8.80
CA LYS A 67 7.75 2.36 -9.57
C LYS A 67 9.03 3.01 -9.03
N THR A 68 10.10 2.22 -8.95
CA THR A 68 11.48 2.70 -8.86
C THR A 68 12.08 2.82 -10.27
N ALA A 69 12.73 3.95 -10.57
CA ALA A 69 13.48 4.13 -11.80
C ALA A 69 14.72 3.20 -11.82
N ASN A 70 14.93 2.49 -12.93
CA ASN A 70 16.17 1.74 -13.19
C ASN A 70 17.08 2.52 -14.16
N MET A 71 18.36 2.49 -13.84
CA MET A 71 19.48 3.18 -14.49
C MET A 71 19.84 2.57 -15.85
N THR A 72 20.28 3.41 -16.79
CA THR A 72 21.16 3.02 -17.91
C THR A 72 22.28 4.06 -18.09
N SER A 73 23.52 3.57 -17.94
CA SER A 73 24.82 3.99 -18.53
C SER A 73 25.07 5.44 -18.98
N GLY A 74 26.13 6.04 -18.43
CA GLY A 74 26.85 7.18 -19.02
C GLY A 74 27.71 7.91 -17.99
N GLY A 75 29.03 7.91 -18.15
CA GLY A 75 29.97 8.58 -17.23
C GLY A 75 29.95 10.11 -17.35
N GLY A 76 30.50 10.77 -16.32
CA GLY A 76 30.75 12.21 -16.31
C GLY A 76 30.55 12.83 -14.92
N ASP A 77 31.59 13.50 -14.43
CA ASP A 77 31.70 14.14 -13.13
C ASP A 77 30.70 15.30 -12.87
N ALA A 78 30.64 15.66 -11.58
CA ALA A 78 30.22 16.94 -10.99
C ALA A 78 28.83 17.02 -10.32
N SER A 79 28.91 17.56 -9.11
CA SER A 79 27.92 17.85 -8.09
C SER A 79 26.66 18.61 -8.56
N SER A 80 25.48 18.15 -8.11
CA SER A 80 24.47 19.03 -7.52
C SER A 80 23.38 18.23 -6.79
N SER A 81 23.01 18.75 -5.62
CA SER A 81 22.07 18.21 -4.65
C SER A 81 20.61 18.30 -5.09
N SER A 82 19.85 17.21 -4.95
CA SER A 82 18.40 17.29 -4.70
C SER A 82 17.93 16.11 -3.84
N GLY A 83 17.49 16.44 -2.62
CA GLY A 83 17.14 15.49 -1.57
C GLY A 83 15.68 15.03 -1.66
N GLY A 84 15.48 13.71 -1.60
CA GLY A 84 14.18 13.07 -1.53
C GLY A 84 14.30 11.55 -1.30
N GLY A 85 15.24 11.13 -0.46
CA GLY A 85 15.51 9.71 -0.19
C GLY A 85 14.62 9.19 0.94
N GLY A 86 13.65 8.33 0.60
CA GLY A 86 12.98 7.50 1.59
C GLY A 86 14.01 6.54 2.22
N GLY A 87 14.36 6.78 3.48
CA GLY A 87 15.37 6.00 4.19
C GLY A 87 15.14 4.49 4.15
N ALA A 88 16.22 3.73 3.97
CA ALA A 88 16.22 2.28 4.04
C ALA A 88 15.79 1.77 5.43
N LEU A 89 15.02 0.69 5.44
CA LEU A 89 14.54 0.04 6.64
C LEU A 89 15.56 -1.01 7.09
N THR A 90 16.21 -0.80 8.22
CA THR A 90 17.24 -1.71 8.78
C THR A 90 16.63 -2.55 9.91
N ALA A 91 16.71 -3.88 9.82
CA ALA A 91 16.33 -4.76 10.91
C ALA A 91 17.41 -4.78 12.00
N LEU A 92 17.01 -4.71 13.28
CA LEU A 92 17.90 -4.76 14.43
C LEU A 92 17.80 -6.10 15.14
N THR A 93 16.83 -6.22 16.06
CA THR A 93 16.69 -7.35 16.99
C THR A 93 15.23 -7.78 17.09
N VAL A 94 15.00 -9.04 17.45
CA VAL A 94 13.67 -9.55 17.84
C VAL A 94 13.43 -9.14 19.28
N VAL A 95 12.30 -8.49 19.54
CA VAL A 95 11.94 -7.96 20.85
C VAL A 95 10.64 -8.56 21.35
N LEU A 96 10.53 -8.70 22.66
CA LEU A 96 9.33 -9.19 23.35
C LEU A 96 8.60 -8.04 24.07
N PRO A 97 7.28 -8.18 24.33
CA PRO A 97 6.54 -7.20 25.11
C PRO A 97 7.14 -7.05 26.51
N GLY A 98 7.37 -5.81 26.95
CA GLY A 98 7.99 -5.47 28.23
C GLY A 98 9.51 -5.34 28.18
N GLU A 99 10.16 -5.71 27.09
CA GLU A 99 11.61 -5.57 26.93
C GLU A 99 12.02 -4.09 26.78
N ASP A 100 13.09 -3.70 27.47
CA ASP A 100 13.68 -2.38 27.38
C ASP A 100 14.59 -2.27 26.14
N VAL A 101 14.21 -1.41 25.20
CA VAL A 101 14.94 -1.16 23.95
C VAL A 101 15.63 0.21 23.94
N THR A 102 15.76 0.85 25.10
CA THR A 102 16.32 2.21 25.23
C THR A 102 17.70 2.33 24.61
N SER A 103 18.57 1.34 24.81
CA SER A 103 19.93 1.28 24.27
C SER A 103 20.00 1.28 22.74
N HIS A 104 18.96 0.77 22.07
CA HIS A 104 18.87 0.74 20.61
C HIS A 104 18.29 2.02 20.02
N VAL A 105 17.50 2.76 20.79
CA VAL A 105 16.70 3.89 20.31
C VAL A 105 17.31 5.23 20.69
N LEU A 106 17.70 5.38 21.96
CA LEU A 106 18.33 6.59 22.48
C LEU A 106 19.85 6.46 22.35
N PRO A 107 20.55 7.48 21.84
CA PRO A 107 22.00 7.53 22.00
C PRO A 107 22.32 7.52 23.51
N PRO A 108 23.38 6.80 23.94
CA PRO A 108 23.83 6.86 25.33
C PRO A 108 24.08 8.32 25.69
N ASP A 109 23.62 8.73 26.88
CA ASP A 109 23.72 10.11 27.35
C ASP A 109 25.13 10.65 27.07
N ALA A 110 25.21 11.75 26.34
CA ALA A 110 26.45 12.40 25.96
C ALA A 110 27.09 13.07 27.19
N SER A 111 27.61 12.26 28.11
CA SER A 111 28.57 12.69 29.13
C SER A 111 29.94 12.85 28.46
N GLY A 112 30.17 14.04 27.89
CA GLY A 112 31.51 14.50 27.54
C GLY A 112 31.93 14.29 26.08
N GLY A 113 31.39 15.09 25.17
CA GLY A 113 31.94 15.23 23.81
C GLY A 113 30.96 15.90 22.86
N LYS A 114 31.43 16.92 22.12
CA LYS A 114 30.63 17.80 21.24
C LYS A 114 29.61 17.00 20.40
N ALA A 115 28.37 16.93 20.86
CA ALA A 115 27.31 16.16 20.22
C ALA A 115 26.89 16.86 18.91
N LYS A 116 27.02 16.17 17.77
CA LYS A 116 26.30 16.55 16.55
C LYS A 116 24.83 16.73 16.93
N LYS A 117 24.21 17.80 16.44
CA LYS A 117 22.81 18.20 16.71
C LYS A 117 21.82 17.18 16.10
N VAL A 118 21.79 15.96 16.64
CA VAL A 118 20.91 14.86 16.20
C VAL A 118 19.51 15.15 16.73
N ARG A 119 18.52 15.18 15.83
CA ARG A 119 17.12 15.38 16.22
C ARG A 119 16.62 14.16 17.02
N PRO A 120 15.71 14.35 17.99
CA PRO A 120 15.19 13.23 18.78
C PRO A 120 14.58 12.16 17.86
N PRO A 121 14.79 10.87 18.18
CA PRO A 121 14.25 9.77 17.39
C PRO A 121 12.72 9.77 17.46
N LYS A 122 12.07 9.34 16.37
CA LYS A 122 10.62 9.17 16.33
C LYS A 122 10.27 7.75 16.69
N LEU A 123 9.34 7.58 17.62
CA LEU A 123 8.79 6.28 17.98
C LEU A 123 7.59 5.97 17.09
N GLY A 124 7.64 4.82 16.43
CA GLY A 124 6.58 4.26 15.62
C GLY A 124 5.79 3.20 16.37
N SER A 125 5.14 2.31 15.62
CA SER A 125 4.25 1.29 16.20
C SER A 125 4.99 0.28 17.07
N GLY A 126 4.34 -0.12 18.18
CA GLY A 126 4.83 -1.17 19.09
C GLY A 126 5.86 -0.67 20.12
N LEU A 127 6.13 0.63 20.19
CA LEU A 127 7.03 1.21 21.18
C LEU A 127 6.27 2.20 22.06
N ARG A 128 6.57 2.19 23.35
CA ARG A 128 6.04 3.15 24.32
C ARG A 128 7.20 3.82 25.05
N TYR A 129 7.20 5.14 25.03
CA TYR A 129 8.08 5.92 25.90
C TYR A 129 7.41 6.13 27.24
N ASP A 130 8.13 5.84 28.32
CA ASP A 130 7.73 6.18 29.66
C ASP A 130 8.47 7.44 30.13
N PRO A 131 7.78 8.59 30.30
CA PRO A 131 8.41 9.83 30.75
C PRO A 131 9.01 9.74 32.15
N SER A 132 8.51 8.84 33.01
CA SER A 132 8.93 8.76 34.41
C SER A 132 10.28 8.06 34.58
N SER A 133 10.49 6.96 33.86
CA SER A 133 11.72 6.17 33.88
C SER A 133 12.70 6.54 32.76
N ARG A 134 12.28 7.39 31.80
CA ARG A 134 13.02 7.74 30.57
C ARG A 134 13.37 6.50 29.73
N THR A 135 12.62 5.42 29.86
CA THR A 135 12.83 4.17 29.12
C THR A 135 11.88 4.06 27.92
N VAL A 136 12.32 3.30 26.92
CA VAL A 136 11.51 2.90 25.78
C VAL A 136 11.28 1.39 25.89
N ALA A 137 10.05 1.00 26.18
CA ALA A 137 9.66 -0.40 26.26
C ALA A 137 8.93 -0.84 24.98
N ALA A 138 9.17 -2.09 24.58
CA ALA A 138 8.38 -2.75 23.54
C ALA A 138 7.00 -3.13 24.08
N THR A 139 5.93 -2.78 23.36
CA THR A 139 4.56 -3.18 23.70
C THR A 139 4.07 -4.37 22.89
N SER A 140 4.73 -4.67 21.78
CA SER A 140 4.38 -5.75 20.86
C SER A 140 5.58 -6.65 20.59
N ALA A 141 5.34 -7.95 20.47
CA ALA A 141 6.35 -8.89 20.00
C ALA A 141 6.63 -8.67 18.51
N GLY A 142 7.88 -8.69 18.10
CA GLY A 142 8.23 -8.60 16.68
C GLY A 142 9.69 -8.24 16.44
N ARG A 143 9.99 -7.81 15.22
CA ARG A 143 11.33 -7.34 14.86
C ARG A 143 11.38 -5.83 14.94
N LEU A 144 12.36 -5.29 15.67
CA LEU A 144 12.64 -3.87 15.73
C LEU A 144 13.33 -3.44 14.44
N TYR A 145 12.74 -2.44 13.77
CA TYR A 145 13.30 -1.83 12.58
C TYR A 145 13.62 -0.37 12.84
N ARG A 146 14.73 0.08 12.23
CA ARG A 146 15.15 1.48 12.18
C ARG A 146 15.02 1.99 10.75
N ARG A 147 14.33 3.11 10.58
CA ARG A 147 14.27 3.85 9.32
C ARG A 147 14.95 5.20 9.51
N THR A 148 16.02 5.45 8.76
CA THR A 148 16.74 6.72 8.85
C THR A 148 16.36 7.63 7.70
N ALA A 149 15.57 8.67 7.97
CA ALA A 149 15.15 9.66 6.98
C ALA A 149 15.84 11.00 7.27
N GLY A 150 16.86 11.33 6.47
CA GLY A 150 17.67 12.53 6.68
C GLY A 150 18.35 12.52 8.06
N GLN A 151 18.03 13.50 8.90
CA GLN A 151 18.60 13.68 10.24
C GLN A 151 17.76 13.05 11.37
N THR A 152 16.67 12.34 11.03
CA THR A 152 15.78 11.69 12.02
C THR A 152 15.70 10.19 11.80
N SER A 153 15.90 9.43 12.87
CA SER A 153 15.67 7.99 12.90
C SER A 153 14.28 7.69 13.47
N THR A 154 13.50 6.90 12.75
CA THR A 154 12.22 6.36 13.24
C THR A 154 12.41 4.90 13.59
N TYR A 155 12.01 4.50 14.79
CA TYR A 155 12.05 3.11 15.26
C TYR A 155 10.64 2.54 15.32
N MET A 156 10.44 1.31 14.85
CA MET A 156 9.13 0.67 14.87
C MET A 156 9.28 -0.85 14.96
N ILE A 157 8.34 -1.49 15.65
CA ILE A 157 8.25 -2.95 15.66
C ILE A 157 7.32 -3.36 14.52
N LEU A 158 7.82 -4.23 13.65
CA LEU A 158 6.97 -4.93 12.69
C LEU A 158 6.54 -6.25 13.31
N SER A 159 5.23 -6.37 13.52
CA SER A 159 4.56 -7.58 13.96
C SER A 159 3.59 -8.06 12.88
N ASN A 160 3.39 -9.38 12.82
CA ASN A 160 2.37 -9.98 11.97
C ASN A 160 1.07 -10.12 12.78
N SER A 161 0.24 -9.08 12.78
CA SER A 161 -1.08 -9.14 13.39
C SER A 161 -2.09 -9.77 12.44
N ARG A 162 -3.07 -10.52 12.97
CA ARG A 162 -4.18 -11.05 12.16
C ARG A 162 -5.28 -10.00 11.90
N ARG A 163 -5.44 -9.02 12.78
CA ARG A 163 -6.45 -7.97 12.67
C ARG A 163 -5.85 -6.74 12.00
N TYR A 164 -6.55 -6.21 11.00
CA TYR A 164 -6.17 -4.96 10.34
C TYR A 164 -6.46 -3.76 11.27
N LEU A 165 -5.51 -2.83 11.33
CA LEU A 165 -5.68 -1.56 12.03
C LEU A 165 -5.58 -0.44 10.98
N PRO A 166 -6.66 0.30 10.72
CA PRO A 166 -6.67 1.37 9.73
C PRO A 166 -5.60 2.42 9.99
N ARG A 167 -4.88 2.81 8.94
CA ARG A 167 -3.95 3.94 8.98
C ARG A 167 -4.24 4.88 7.82
N VAL A 168 -4.08 6.17 8.05
CA VAL A 168 -4.26 7.20 7.02
C VAL A 168 -3.32 6.91 5.85
N GLY A 169 -3.88 6.87 4.64
CA GLY A 169 -3.17 6.58 3.40
C GLY A 169 -3.07 5.10 3.06
N ASP A 170 -3.56 4.19 3.90
CA ASP A 170 -3.65 2.78 3.53
C ASP A 170 -4.71 2.60 2.44
N ARG A 171 -4.39 1.74 1.47
CA ARG A 171 -5.25 1.38 0.35
C ARG A 171 -5.84 0.02 0.67
N ILE A 172 -7.15 -0.11 0.62
CA ILE A 172 -7.88 -1.24 1.16
C ILE A 172 -9.01 -1.66 0.23
N VAL A 173 -9.36 -2.95 0.32
CA VAL A 173 -10.57 -3.48 -0.28
C VAL A 173 -11.62 -3.56 0.82
N GLY A 174 -12.81 -3.00 0.60
CA GLY A 174 -13.94 -3.06 1.52
C GLY A 174 -15.16 -3.68 0.85
N ILE A 175 -16.08 -4.22 1.66
CA ILE A 175 -17.38 -4.70 1.20
C ILE A 175 -18.45 -3.74 1.72
N VAL A 176 -19.35 -3.28 0.86
CA VAL A 176 -20.49 -2.47 1.28
C VAL A 176 -21.43 -3.32 2.13
N GLU A 177 -21.62 -2.97 3.41
CA GLU A 177 -22.60 -3.63 4.27
C GLU A 177 -23.98 -3.01 4.06
N GLU A 178 -24.06 -1.68 4.12
CA GLU A 178 -25.31 -0.95 4.02
C GLU A 178 -25.08 0.49 3.57
N THR A 179 -26.16 1.13 3.12
CA THR A 179 -26.21 2.57 2.85
C THR A 179 -26.89 3.27 4.02
N ALA A 180 -26.11 3.96 4.85
CA ALA A 180 -26.60 4.69 6.01
C ALA A 180 -27.10 6.10 5.60
N GLY A 181 -28.38 6.36 5.82
CA GLY A 181 -29.00 7.68 5.63
C GLY A 181 -28.97 8.22 4.19
N GLY A 182 -28.66 7.39 3.20
CA GLY A 182 -28.55 7.80 1.79
C GLY A 182 -27.34 8.67 1.44
N GLU A 183 -26.53 9.04 2.43
CA GLU A 183 -25.33 9.88 2.27
C GLU A 183 -24.04 9.12 2.48
N TYR A 184 -24.05 8.10 3.35
CA TYR A 184 -22.88 7.32 3.70
C TYR A 184 -23.05 5.85 3.34
N TYR A 185 -21.96 5.21 2.93
CA TYR A 185 -21.85 3.77 2.83
C TYR A 185 -21.03 3.26 4.01
N ARG A 186 -21.54 2.25 4.71
CA ARG A 186 -20.76 1.49 5.69
C ARG A 186 -20.02 0.38 4.98
N LEU A 187 -18.71 0.39 5.11
CA LEU A 187 -17.83 -0.62 4.52
C LEU A 187 -17.24 -1.52 5.59
N ASN A 188 -17.32 -2.83 5.37
CA ASN A 188 -16.56 -3.80 6.13
C ASN A 188 -15.11 -3.82 5.62
N VAL A 189 -14.19 -3.32 6.46
CA VAL A 189 -12.75 -3.29 6.17
C VAL A 189 -11.98 -4.40 6.89
N PHE A 190 -12.68 -5.33 7.55
CA PHE A 190 -12.12 -6.41 8.37
C PHE A 190 -11.19 -5.88 9.49
N GLY A 191 -11.49 -4.68 9.98
CA GLY A 191 -10.75 -3.97 11.02
C GLY A 191 -11.37 -4.09 12.40
N SER A 192 -11.13 -3.08 13.25
CA SER A 192 -11.82 -2.96 14.53
C SER A 192 -13.22 -2.40 14.40
N HIS A 193 -13.35 -1.40 13.55
CA HIS A 193 -14.58 -0.68 13.26
C HIS A 193 -14.82 -0.73 11.74
N PRO A 194 -16.09 -0.71 11.31
CA PRO A 194 -16.43 -0.50 9.91
C PRO A 194 -15.97 0.90 9.47
N ALA A 195 -15.69 1.07 8.18
CA ALA A 195 -15.32 2.37 7.64
C ALA A 195 -16.53 3.09 7.06
N LEU A 196 -16.51 4.42 7.12
CA LEU A 196 -17.54 5.27 6.54
C LEU A 196 -17.04 5.89 5.23
N LEU A 197 -17.83 5.73 4.17
CA LEU A 197 -17.57 6.33 2.86
C LEU A 197 -18.70 7.29 2.49
N HIS A 198 -18.40 8.58 2.38
CA HIS A 198 -19.38 9.55 1.91
C HIS A 198 -19.65 9.39 0.40
N ASN A 199 -20.91 9.51 -0.04
CA ASN A 199 -21.30 9.34 -1.46
C ASN A 199 -20.65 10.36 -2.42
N LEU A 200 -20.23 11.53 -1.92
CA LEU A 200 -19.44 12.53 -2.64
C LEU A 200 -17.92 12.32 -2.57
N SER A 201 -17.44 11.28 -1.86
CA SER A 201 -16.01 10.96 -1.73
C SER A 201 -15.47 10.13 -2.89
N PHE A 202 -16.04 10.29 -4.08
CA PHE A 202 -15.55 9.73 -5.34
C PHE A 202 -15.06 10.86 -6.24
N GLU A 203 -14.09 10.56 -7.10
CA GLU A 203 -13.65 11.52 -8.12
C GLU A 203 -14.81 11.89 -9.04
N GLY A 204 -15.10 13.19 -9.18
CA GLY A 204 -16.19 13.68 -10.05
C GLY A 204 -17.61 13.56 -9.48
N ALA A 205 -17.82 12.97 -8.30
CA ALA A 205 -19.15 12.87 -7.70
C ALA A 205 -19.72 14.23 -7.28
N THR A 206 -21.00 14.45 -7.60
CA THR A 206 -21.76 15.66 -7.23
C THR A 206 -23.10 15.27 -6.60
N LYS A 207 -23.81 16.21 -5.95
CA LYS A 207 -25.13 15.93 -5.35
C LYS A 207 -26.16 15.41 -6.36
N ARG A 208 -26.02 15.77 -7.64
CA ARG A 208 -26.90 15.31 -8.73
C ARG A 208 -26.45 13.98 -9.32
N ASN A 209 -25.14 13.74 -9.36
CA ASN A 209 -24.52 12.58 -9.98
C ASN A 209 -23.63 11.87 -8.96
N ARG A 210 -24.22 10.91 -8.23
CA ARG A 210 -23.57 10.12 -7.18
C ARG A 210 -23.54 8.64 -7.58
N PRO A 211 -22.47 7.90 -7.25
CA PRO A 211 -22.43 6.47 -7.47
C PRO A 211 -23.53 5.78 -6.67
N TYR A 212 -24.08 4.72 -7.24
CA TYR A 212 -25.05 3.86 -6.56
C TYR A 212 -24.40 2.50 -6.32
N LEU A 213 -24.14 2.19 -5.06
CA LEU A 213 -23.48 0.95 -4.64
C LEU A 213 -24.47 0.07 -3.90
N SER A 214 -24.65 -1.16 -4.38
CA SER A 214 -25.46 -2.16 -3.70
C SER A 214 -24.75 -2.74 -2.48
N PRO A 215 -25.48 -3.12 -1.42
CA PRO A 215 -24.94 -4.00 -0.38
C PRO A 215 -24.32 -5.25 -0.99
N GLY A 216 -23.13 -5.63 -0.53
CA GLY A 216 -22.33 -6.73 -1.07
C GLY A 216 -21.33 -6.32 -2.15
N SER A 217 -21.41 -5.11 -2.71
CA SER A 217 -20.42 -4.61 -3.68
C SER A 217 -19.03 -4.49 -3.05
N LEU A 218 -18.00 -4.83 -3.83
CA LEU A 218 -16.60 -4.68 -3.45
C LEU A 218 -16.12 -3.29 -3.85
N LEU A 219 -15.35 -2.64 -2.98
CA LEU A 219 -14.74 -1.34 -3.27
C LEU A 219 -13.25 -1.35 -2.99
N TYR A 220 -12.49 -0.76 -3.91
CA TYR A 220 -11.13 -0.34 -3.65
C TYR A 220 -11.11 1.13 -3.25
N CYS A 221 -10.63 1.42 -2.04
CA CYS A 221 -10.66 2.76 -1.47
C CYS A 221 -9.40 3.04 -0.64
N ARG A 222 -9.24 4.31 -0.27
CA ARG A 222 -8.13 4.79 0.54
C ARG A 222 -8.65 5.36 1.86
N VAL A 223 -7.97 5.01 2.95
CA VAL A 223 -8.25 5.59 4.27
C VAL A 223 -7.84 7.07 4.28
N SER A 224 -8.80 7.97 4.46
CA SER A 224 -8.57 9.42 4.51
C SER A 224 -8.25 9.90 5.92
N GLU A 225 -9.05 9.45 6.90
CA GLU A 225 -8.95 9.93 8.28
C GLU A 225 -9.13 8.81 9.29
N VAL A 226 -8.34 8.87 10.37
CA VAL A 226 -8.41 7.94 11.51
C VAL A 226 -8.16 8.74 12.78
N THR A 227 -9.20 8.94 13.60
CA THR A 227 -9.12 9.68 14.88
C THR A 227 -8.96 8.76 16.10
N GLY A 228 -8.98 7.43 15.91
CA GLY A 228 -8.81 6.42 16.95
C GLY A 228 -10.03 6.19 17.86
N VAL A 229 -10.91 7.19 17.98
CA VAL A 229 -12.16 7.13 18.76
C VAL A 229 -13.37 6.94 17.85
N THR A 230 -13.38 7.57 16.67
CA THR A 230 -14.49 7.44 15.71
C THR A 230 -14.22 6.33 14.70
N ASP A 231 -15.27 5.94 13.99
CA ASP A 231 -15.15 5.08 12.82
C ASP A 231 -14.19 5.72 11.80
N PRO A 232 -13.30 4.93 11.16
CA PRO A 232 -12.38 5.44 10.15
C PRO A 232 -13.13 5.91 8.92
N GLU A 233 -12.68 7.01 8.33
CA GLU A 233 -13.23 7.51 7.08
C GLU A 233 -12.39 7.06 5.89
N VAL A 234 -13.08 6.71 4.80
CA VAL A 234 -12.46 6.32 3.54
C VAL A 234 -12.91 7.24 2.41
N SER A 235 -12.09 7.28 1.38
CA SER A 235 -12.33 8.04 0.17
C SER A 235 -11.90 7.23 -1.05
N CYS A 236 -12.65 7.40 -2.14
CA CYS A 236 -12.33 6.91 -3.47
C CYS A 236 -11.80 8.06 -4.34
N LYS A 237 -10.99 8.93 -3.73
CA LYS A 237 -10.33 10.06 -4.39
C LYS A 237 -8.83 9.86 -4.38
N VAL A 238 -8.20 10.25 -5.47
CA VAL A 238 -6.75 10.25 -5.61
C VAL A 238 -6.22 11.44 -4.82
N ALA A 239 -5.36 11.19 -3.83
CA ALA A 239 -4.91 12.24 -2.93
C ALA A 239 -3.89 13.16 -3.63
N GLY A 240 -4.17 14.46 -3.62
CA GLY A 240 -3.26 15.44 -4.22
C GLY A 240 -3.02 15.17 -5.70
N ASP A 241 -1.80 15.33 -6.17
CA ASP A 241 -1.37 15.08 -7.55
C ASP A 241 -1.31 13.59 -7.94
N GLY A 242 -1.83 12.68 -7.11
CA GLY A 242 -1.80 11.22 -7.32
C GLY A 242 -0.45 10.58 -7.02
N LEU A 243 0.50 11.36 -6.52
CA LEU A 243 1.83 10.89 -6.17
C LEU A 243 1.80 9.86 -5.03
N ALA A 244 0.89 10.04 -4.08
CA ALA A 244 0.70 9.10 -2.98
C ALA A 244 0.07 7.77 -3.44
N ASP A 245 -0.55 7.75 -4.61
CA ASP A 245 -1.30 6.64 -5.20
C ASP A 245 -0.58 6.11 -6.45
N GLY A 246 0.75 6.07 -6.42
CA GLY A 246 1.56 5.51 -7.52
C GLY A 246 1.59 6.34 -8.81
N GLY A 247 1.17 7.60 -8.78
CA GLY A 247 1.03 8.44 -9.97
C GLY A 247 -0.30 8.25 -10.70
N ALA A 248 -1.30 7.68 -10.02
CA ALA A 248 -2.65 7.54 -10.53
C ALA A 248 -3.18 8.87 -11.08
N ARG A 249 -3.73 8.82 -12.30
CA ARG A 249 -4.40 9.98 -12.87
C ARG A 249 -5.79 10.09 -12.26
N ARG A 250 -6.19 11.32 -11.91
CA ARG A 250 -7.58 11.60 -11.58
C ARG A 250 -8.45 11.29 -12.80
N ARG A 251 -9.44 10.44 -12.57
CA ARG A 251 -10.43 9.99 -13.56
C ARG A 251 -11.78 10.02 -12.87
N ASP A 252 -12.79 10.46 -13.61
CA ASP A 252 -14.15 10.56 -13.11
C ASP A 252 -14.71 9.16 -12.86
N TRP A 253 -15.40 8.96 -11.74
CA TRP A 253 -15.90 7.67 -11.26
C TRP A 253 -16.75 6.91 -12.30
N MET A 254 -17.33 7.63 -13.25
CA MET A 254 -18.11 7.06 -14.36
C MET A 254 -17.25 6.31 -15.40
N THR A 255 -15.95 6.52 -15.40
CA THR A 255 -15.02 5.83 -16.28
C THR A 255 -14.47 4.59 -15.59
N ASP A 256 -14.53 3.42 -16.24
CA ASP A 256 -13.89 2.18 -15.77
C ASP A 256 -12.33 2.25 -15.84
N GLU A 257 -11.77 3.46 -15.76
CA GLU A 257 -10.34 3.78 -15.68
C GLU A 257 -9.96 4.41 -14.33
N CYS A 258 -10.90 4.48 -13.38
CA CYS A 258 -10.62 4.96 -12.04
C CYS A 258 -9.73 4.00 -11.26
N THR A 259 -8.78 4.56 -10.52
CA THR A 259 -7.92 3.80 -9.60
C THR A 259 -8.71 3.29 -8.40
N TYR A 260 -9.63 4.10 -7.88
CA TYR A 260 -10.51 3.76 -6.76
C TYR A 260 -11.95 3.70 -7.22
N GLY A 261 -12.75 2.84 -6.60
CA GLY A 261 -14.14 2.63 -6.97
C GLY A 261 -14.60 1.21 -6.74
N GLU A 262 -15.74 0.88 -7.36
CA GLU A 262 -16.30 -0.47 -7.32
C GLU A 262 -15.46 -1.45 -8.13
N LEU A 263 -15.19 -2.61 -7.54
CA LEU A 263 -14.52 -3.73 -8.18
C LEU A 263 -15.59 -4.68 -8.72
N LYS A 264 -15.75 -4.71 -10.05
CA LYS A 264 -16.77 -5.52 -10.73
C LYS A 264 -16.22 -6.91 -11.04
N GLY A 265 -16.95 -7.95 -10.65
CA GLY A 265 -16.56 -9.34 -10.89
C GLY A 265 -15.32 -9.78 -10.10
N GLY A 266 -14.59 -10.76 -10.63
CA GLY A 266 -13.38 -11.30 -10.01
C GLY A 266 -13.63 -12.15 -8.75
N THR A 267 -12.55 -12.47 -8.05
CA THR A 267 -12.55 -13.27 -6.83
C THR A 267 -11.71 -12.57 -5.76
N VAL A 268 -12.15 -12.66 -4.50
CA VAL A 268 -11.43 -12.10 -3.36
C VAL A 268 -10.73 -13.21 -2.58
N LEU A 269 -9.43 -13.02 -2.36
CA LEU A 269 -8.57 -13.88 -1.54
C LEU A 269 -8.26 -13.17 -0.21
N ARG A 270 -8.46 -13.88 0.90
CA ARG A 270 -7.96 -13.45 2.21
C ARG A 270 -6.52 -13.93 2.38
N THR A 271 -5.64 -13.00 2.73
CA THR A 271 -4.20 -13.19 2.93
C THR A 271 -3.78 -12.64 4.29
N SER A 272 -2.59 -13.00 4.76
CA SER A 272 -2.02 -12.35 5.94
C SER A 272 -1.67 -10.89 5.66
N LEU A 273 -1.69 -10.05 6.69
CA LEU A 273 -1.31 -8.63 6.56
C LEU A 273 0.16 -8.48 6.15
N GLY A 274 1.00 -9.44 6.55
CA GLY A 274 2.40 -9.51 6.11
C GLY A 274 2.50 -9.69 4.60
N LEU A 275 1.82 -10.71 4.07
CA LEU A 275 1.80 -10.97 2.63
C LEU A 275 1.21 -9.80 1.84
N ALA A 276 0.10 -9.20 2.29
CA ALA A 276 -0.49 -8.04 1.60
C ALA A 276 0.47 -6.83 1.52
N ARG A 277 1.21 -6.55 2.60
CA ARG A 277 2.25 -5.50 2.58
C ARG A 277 3.39 -5.85 1.63
N GLU A 278 3.75 -7.12 1.54
CA GLU A 278 4.76 -7.62 0.62
C GLU A 278 4.33 -7.54 -0.85
N LEU A 279 3.06 -7.84 -1.15
CA LEU A 279 2.49 -7.69 -2.50
C LEU A 279 2.42 -6.23 -2.95
N LEU A 280 2.20 -5.30 -2.03
CA LEU A 280 2.22 -3.86 -2.30
C LEU A 280 3.64 -3.30 -2.54
N ARG A 281 4.70 -4.09 -2.34
CA ARG A 281 6.06 -3.65 -2.63
C ARG A 281 6.32 -3.69 -4.14
N PRO A 282 7.04 -2.71 -4.70
CA PRO A 282 7.32 -2.66 -6.13
C PRO A 282 8.20 -3.80 -6.63
N ASP A 283 9.01 -4.38 -5.75
CA ASP A 283 9.94 -5.48 -6.00
C ASP A 283 9.34 -6.85 -5.66
N ASN A 284 8.01 -7.02 -5.76
CA ASN A 284 7.36 -8.28 -5.48
C ASN A 284 7.62 -9.33 -6.59
N VAL A 285 8.25 -10.43 -6.21
CA VAL A 285 8.66 -11.50 -7.14
C VAL A 285 7.48 -12.25 -7.74
N VAL A 286 6.39 -12.43 -7.00
CA VAL A 286 5.22 -13.21 -7.44
C VAL A 286 4.54 -12.48 -8.60
N LEU A 287 4.21 -11.20 -8.39
CA LEU A 287 3.56 -10.36 -9.40
C LEU A 287 4.46 -10.16 -10.63
N GLU A 288 5.77 -9.99 -10.42
CA GLU A 288 6.73 -9.90 -11.52
C GLU A 288 6.74 -11.18 -12.37
N CYS A 289 6.76 -12.35 -11.75
CA CYS A 289 6.78 -13.64 -12.46
C CYS A 289 5.46 -13.92 -13.18
N LEU A 290 4.32 -13.65 -12.53
CA LEU A 290 3.00 -13.78 -13.17
C LEU A 290 2.87 -12.84 -14.38
N GLY A 291 3.45 -11.64 -14.29
CA GLY A 291 3.43 -10.72 -15.41
C GLY A 291 4.33 -11.13 -16.57
N LYS A 292 5.53 -11.66 -16.28
CA LYS A 292 6.42 -12.23 -17.31
C LYS A 292 5.84 -13.48 -17.96
N ALA A 293 4.95 -14.20 -17.27
CA ALA A 293 4.27 -15.37 -17.80
C ALA A 293 3.20 -15.04 -18.87
N GLY A 294 2.92 -13.75 -19.14
CA GLY A 294 1.97 -13.34 -20.17
C GLY A 294 0.50 -13.57 -19.80
N LEU A 295 0.19 -13.67 -18.51
CA LEU A 295 -1.19 -13.81 -18.03
C LEU A 295 -1.87 -12.44 -18.04
N ALA A 296 -3.04 -12.34 -18.67
CA ALA A 296 -3.88 -11.16 -18.60
C ALA A 296 -4.77 -11.24 -17.35
N PHE A 297 -4.51 -10.38 -16.36
CA PHE A 297 -5.32 -10.30 -15.14
C PHE A 297 -5.21 -8.90 -14.51
N GLU A 298 -6.21 -8.55 -13.73
CA GLU A 298 -6.28 -7.37 -12.88
C GLU A 298 -6.15 -7.78 -11.42
N VAL A 299 -5.48 -6.94 -10.62
CA VAL A 299 -5.30 -7.20 -9.20
C VAL A 299 -5.38 -5.91 -8.38
N ALA A 300 -6.15 -5.96 -7.31
CA ALA A 300 -6.23 -4.91 -6.28
C ALA A 300 -5.78 -5.51 -4.95
N VAL A 301 -4.75 -4.93 -4.34
CA VAL A 301 -4.19 -5.43 -3.07
C VAL A 301 -4.55 -4.45 -1.96
N GLY A 302 -5.37 -4.89 -1.02
CA GLY A 302 -5.69 -4.15 0.19
C GLY A 302 -4.69 -4.42 1.31
N ALA A 303 -4.21 -3.36 1.97
CA ALA A 303 -3.38 -3.44 3.17
C ALA A 303 -4.08 -4.15 4.34
N ASN A 304 -5.40 -4.33 4.25
CA ASN A 304 -6.23 -5.10 5.17
C ASN A 304 -6.19 -6.62 4.96
N GLY A 305 -5.34 -7.12 4.06
CA GLY A 305 -5.20 -8.56 3.81
C GLY A 305 -6.23 -9.10 2.82
N LEU A 306 -6.94 -8.24 2.11
CA LEU A 306 -7.83 -8.64 1.02
C LEU A 306 -7.17 -8.37 -0.31
N VAL A 307 -7.11 -9.39 -1.15
CA VAL A 307 -6.59 -9.30 -2.52
C VAL A 307 -7.74 -9.65 -3.46
N TRP A 308 -8.10 -8.71 -4.33
CA TRP A 308 -9.06 -8.96 -5.41
C TRP A 308 -8.29 -9.28 -6.68
N VAL A 309 -8.71 -10.32 -7.39
CA VAL A 309 -8.12 -10.79 -8.65
C VAL A 309 -9.23 -10.98 -9.66
N HIS A 310 -9.04 -10.47 -10.87
CA HIS A 310 -9.96 -10.68 -11.97
C HIS A 310 -9.20 -11.04 -13.25
N SER A 311 -9.72 -11.97 -14.02
CA SER A 311 -9.23 -12.32 -15.35
C SER A 311 -10.43 -12.76 -16.18
N ASP A 312 -10.33 -12.63 -17.50
CA ASP A 312 -11.33 -13.14 -18.44
C ASP A 312 -11.41 -14.67 -18.40
N GLN A 313 -10.31 -15.34 -18.02
CA GLN A 313 -10.23 -16.80 -17.91
C GLN A 313 -10.22 -17.22 -16.44
N PRO A 314 -11.14 -18.11 -16.01
CA PRO A 314 -11.20 -18.56 -14.62
C PRO A 314 -9.95 -19.33 -14.20
N GLU A 315 -9.31 -20.07 -15.10
CA GLU A 315 -8.08 -20.84 -14.86
C GLU A 315 -6.94 -19.91 -14.46
N HIS A 316 -6.82 -18.75 -15.13
CA HIS A 316 -5.84 -17.72 -14.78
C HIS A 316 -6.13 -17.13 -13.41
N THR A 317 -7.40 -16.86 -13.09
CA THR A 317 -7.80 -16.34 -11.78
C THR A 317 -7.41 -17.31 -10.65
N VAL A 318 -7.70 -18.60 -10.84
CA VAL A 318 -7.35 -19.67 -9.87
C VAL A 318 -5.83 -19.80 -9.72
N LEU A 319 -5.09 -19.80 -10.83
CA LEU A 319 -3.63 -19.86 -10.81
C LEU A 319 -3.03 -18.70 -10.02
N VAL A 320 -3.48 -17.46 -10.28
CA VAL A 320 -2.99 -16.26 -9.58
C VAL A 320 -3.30 -16.35 -8.08
N CYS A 321 -4.52 -16.75 -7.71
CA CYS A 321 -4.89 -16.92 -6.31
C CYS A 321 -4.01 -17.94 -5.59
N ASN A 322 -3.74 -19.08 -6.24
CA ASN A 322 -2.89 -20.14 -5.68
C ASN A 322 -1.43 -19.70 -5.57
N ALA A 323 -0.90 -19.03 -6.60
CA ALA A 323 0.46 -18.51 -6.59
C ALA A 323 0.66 -17.50 -5.47
N VAL A 324 -0.28 -16.57 -5.28
CA VAL A 324 -0.25 -15.58 -4.20
C VAL A 324 -0.31 -16.27 -2.84
N ARG A 325 -1.24 -17.20 -2.62
CA ARG A 325 -1.39 -17.89 -1.34
C ARG A 325 -0.16 -18.72 -0.96
N ASN A 326 0.43 -19.42 -1.91
CA ASN A 326 1.60 -20.27 -1.66
C ASN A 326 2.89 -19.46 -1.46
N SER A 327 2.95 -18.24 -1.99
CA SER A 327 4.14 -17.39 -1.87
C SER A 327 4.49 -16.98 -0.44
N GLU A 328 3.53 -17.03 0.50
CA GLU A 328 3.72 -16.61 1.89
C GLU A 328 4.85 -17.38 2.62
N VAL A 329 5.03 -18.66 2.27
CA VAL A 329 5.96 -19.57 2.94
C VAL A 329 7.18 -19.92 2.09
N MET A 330 7.29 -19.35 0.89
CA MET A 330 8.32 -19.70 -0.08
C MET A 330 9.38 -18.62 -0.20
N THR A 331 10.62 -19.04 -0.44
CA THR A 331 11.71 -18.12 -0.76
C THR A 331 11.58 -17.60 -2.20
N PRO A 332 12.15 -16.42 -2.53
CA PRO A 332 12.12 -15.88 -3.89
C PRO A 332 12.47 -16.86 -5.02
N PRO A 333 13.53 -17.70 -4.95
CA PRO A 333 13.81 -18.67 -6.01
C PRO A 333 12.75 -19.77 -6.12
N GLN A 334 12.22 -20.24 -4.99
CA GLN A 334 11.13 -21.24 -4.96
C GLN A 334 9.86 -20.68 -5.60
N VAL A 335 9.54 -19.40 -5.34
CA VAL A 335 8.40 -18.71 -5.97
C VAL A 335 8.53 -18.72 -7.49
N ARG A 336 9.70 -18.40 -8.06
CA ARG A 336 9.91 -18.41 -9.52
C ARG A 336 9.67 -19.80 -10.11
N GLY A 337 10.21 -20.84 -9.46
CA GLY A 337 10.01 -22.23 -9.87
C GLY A 337 8.56 -22.68 -9.79
N MET A 338 7.87 -22.33 -8.70
CA MET A 338 6.45 -22.63 -8.50
C MET A 338 5.58 -21.97 -9.58
N VAL A 339 5.76 -20.67 -9.83
CA VAL A 339 4.97 -19.94 -10.83
C VAL A 339 5.18 -20.54 -12.22
N ALA A 340 6.42 -20.87 -12.59
CA ALA A 340 6.71 -21.53 -13.86
C ALA A 340 6.02 -22.89 -13.99
N ALA A 341 6.01 -23.70 -12.92
CA ALA A 341 5.33 -24.99 -12.91
C ALA A 341 3.80 -24.83 -13.06
N LEU A 342 3.19 -23.92 -12.29
CA LEU A 342 1.74 -23.67 -12.34
C LEU A 342 1.30 -23.19 -13.73
N VAL A 343 2.05 -22.27 -14.34
CA VAL A 343 1.75 -21.76 -15.69
C VAL A 343 1.86 -22.87 -16.73
N LYS A 344 2.87 -23.74 -16.61
CA LYS A 344 3.02 -24.87 -17.53
C LYS A 344 1.83 -25.84 -17.43
N THR A 345 1.38 -26.15 -16.21
CA THR A 345 0.23 -27.03 -16.00
C THR A 345 -1.04 -26.44 -16.59
N VAL A 346 -1.36 -25.17 -16.28
CA VAL A 346 -2.58 -24.54 -16.80
C VAL A 346 -2.56 -24.42 -18.32
N ARG A 347 -1.42 -24.08 -18.93
CA ARG A 347 -1.32 -24.02 -20.40
C ARG A 347 -1.58 -25.38 -21.04
N ARG A 348 -1.03 -26.45 -20.47
CA ARG A 348 -1.29 -27.81 -20.95
C ARG A 348 -2.77 -28.17 -20.80
N ASP A 349 -3.36 -27.88 -19.64
CA ASP A 349 -4.77 -28.20 -19.38
C ASP A 349 -5.72 -27.40 -20.29
N MET A 350 -5.32 -26.19 -20.73
CA MET A 350 -6.05 -25.40 -21.75
C MET A 350 -5.83 -25.88 -23.19
N GLU A 351 -4.73 -26.59 -23.48
CA GLU A 351 -4.48 -27.19 -24.80
C GLU A 351 -5.21 -28.54 -24.97
N GLU A 352 -5.50 -29.22 -23.86
CA GLU A 352 -6.20 -30.52 -23.84
C GLU A 352 -7.74 -30.39 -23.92
N ASN A 353 -8.30 -29.18 -23.81
CA ASN A 353 -9.73 -28.92 -23.70
C ASN A 353 -10.24 -27.98 -24.79
#